data_AF-A0A7X4Y7R4-F1
#
_entry.id   AF-A0A7X4Y7R4-F1
#
_cell.length_a   1.000
_cell.length_b   1.000
_cell.length_c   1.000
_cell.angle_alpha   90.00
_cell.angle_beta   90.00
_cell.angle_gamma   90.00
#
_symmetry.space_group_name_H-M   'P 1'
#
loop_
_entity.id
_entity.type
_entity.pdbx_description
1 polymer ?
#
loop_
_entity_poly.entity_id
_entity_poly.type
_entity_poly.pdbx_seq_one_letter_code
_entity_poly.pdbx_strand_id
1 'polypeptide(L)'
;MVKTWRRALLGAVMLTAAGASAEPPPSNSAQGTQLHGTGRFESINIPLATVEVPEPPAGVTCAPAKALTLNGRVITAQGCSGGNPPVAARFLEGPSLVNTTFQAPFEGRTVKLVIAEARCHEDITPPTAECTPENLYAGKARWEYRVTASTEDKRPEPLCPTGSGFAIPVPHAWSAGGDLIRNPDYFTFACAPKNEGSASQPFFVGGGVIAKCVDWGYPPWATEYPEGQALAYHQLCTRMARADYCGEGRSNTLDGTPISFRGPQAAVAMSPGGRLPKTVGTEGYALEAIWEMSDCGEVRPLCLGKARWDTLSLEATCVNRAVMQPSRMVRSCEDFNVANMGTATMLVSYSLFIDRALVGFKSGETGYLTTTAVTVDLQEHPGGADVSGYSPDLDGNGVADASSYGALRMEGPLLTPKLPANIRKRMGTLIKPLYRCANTHGRYLLTDTATCDGASGYSLKMVNGDQGIEGFLYSAVDSDSPGQRRPLKLWKHAQLVGVFATSTQAPAGFVHVRDLGFLPAVGQLPGRDL
;
A
#
# COMPACT_ATOMS: atom_id res chain seq x y z
N MET A 1 24.30 6.21 69.55
CA MET A 1 23.25 5.47 68.84
C MET A 1 23.81 5.06 67.48
N VAL A 2 24.21 3.80 67.37
CA VAL A 2 24.84 3.13 66.21
C VAL A 2 24.17 1.75 66.11
N LYS A 3 24.06 1.20 64.88
CA LYS A 3 23.57 -0.14 64.42
C LYS A 3 22.25 -0.03 63.63
N THR A 4 22.00 -0.68 62.47
CA THR A 4 22.63 -1.71 61.61
C THR A 4 21.69 -1.86 60.38
N TRP A 5 22.08 -1.70 59.11
CA TRP A 5 22.58 -2.70 58.14
C TRP A 5 21.94 -4.12 58.15
N ARG A 6 21.10 -4.45 57.14
CA ARG A 6 21.32 -5.47 56.06
C ARG A 6 20.02 -6.02 55.42
N ARG A 7 19.95 -5.92 54.08
CA ARG A 7 19.49 -6.91 53.05
C ARG A 7 19.24 -6.10 51.75
N ALA A 8 20.21 -5.87 50.87
CA ALA A 8 20.86 -6.77 49.92
C ALA A 8 19.90 -7.38 48.87
N LEU A 9 20.06 -6.89 47.64
CA LEU A 9 19.87 -7.55 46.33
C LEU A 9 18.46 -8.03 45.95
N LEU A 10 17.77 -7.24 45.11
CA LEU A 10 16.93 -7.73 44.00
C LEU A 10 16.55 -6.53 43.11
N GLY A 11 16.78 -6.67 41.80
CA GLY A 11 16.30 -5.73 40.78
C GLY A 11 17.36 -4.80 40.21
N ALA A 12 18.40 -5.36 39.58
CA ALA A 12 18.98 -4.68 38.43
C ALA A 12 17.84 -4.53 37.41
N VAL A 13 17.22 -3.36 37.37
CA VAL A 13 16.37 -2.94 36.26
C VAL A 13 17.30 -2.86 35.07
N MET A 14 17.37 -3.94 34.29
CA MET A 14 17.83 -3.85 32.92
C MET A 14 16.92 -2.82 32.25
N LEU A 15 17.50 -1.67 31.93
CA LEU A 15 16.99 -0.73 30.95
C LEU A 15 16.87 -1.48 29.64
N THR A 16 15.75 -2.17 29.45
CA THR A 16 15.36 -2.76 28.18
C THR A 16 15.14 -1.62 27.20
N ALA A 17 15.87 -1.71 26.09
CA ALA A 17 15.80 -0.93 24.87
C ALA A 17 14.56 -0.02 24.76
N ALA A 18 14.82 1.28 24.66
CA ALA A 18 13.84 2.25 24.22
C ALA A 18 13.20 1.77 22.91
N GLY A 19 11.89 1.54 22.98
CA GLY A 19 11.08 1.06 21.86
C GLY A 19 11.10 2.04 20.69
N ALA A 20 10.68 1.52 19.53
CA ALA A 20 10.59 2.22 18.26
C ALA A 20 10.09 3.66 18.40
N SER A 21 10.76 4.60 17.72
CA SER A 21 10.25 5.96 17.49
C SER A 21 9.00 6.00 16.60
N ALA A 22 8.50 4.86 16.12
CA ALA A 22 7.29 4.75 15.32
C ALA A 22 6.09 4.32 16.17
N GLU A 23 5.79 5.05 17.25
CA GLU A 23 4.56 4.86 18.02
C GLU A 23 4.18 6.12 18.84
N PRO A 24 2.96 6.66 18.68
CA PRO A 24 1.85 6.21 17.83
C PRO A 24 2.00 6.65 16.36
N PRO A 25 1.34 5.99 15.40
CA PRO A 25 1.52 6.24 13.97
C PRO A 25 1.13 7.68 13.59
N PRO A 26 1.61 8.17 12.44
CA PRO A 26 1.00 9.34 11.81
C PRO A 26 -0.47 9.03 11.50
N SER A 27 -1.41 9.78 12.08
CA SER A 27 -2.87 9.69 11.82
C SER A 27 -3.27 10.04 10.37
N ASN A 28 -2.28 10.27 9.50
CA ASN A 28 -2.37 11.04 8.27
C ASN A 28 -1.76 10.31 7.07
N SER A 29 -1.30 9.07 7.26
CA SER A 29 -0.69 8.27 6.21
C SER A 29 -1.67 7.30 5.55
N ALA A 30 -1.38 6.94 4.31
CA ALA A 30 -2.21 6.04 3.54
C ALA A 30 -1.37 4.98 2.82
N GLN A 31 -1.92 3.77 2.72
CA GLN A 31 -1.37 2.68 1.93
C GLN A 31 -1.12 3.10 0.48
N GLY A 32 -0.27 2.32 -0.21
CA GLY A 32 0.15 2.58 -1.58
C GLY A 32 0.24 1.29 -2.38
N THR A 33 0.23 1.43 -3.69
CA THR A 33 0.11 0.31 -4.62
C THR A 33 1.44 -0.08 -5.25
N GLN A 34 2.26 0.95 -5.49
CA GLN A 34 3.57 0.89 -6.10
C GLN A 34 4.63 0.75 -5.00
N LEU A 35 5.60 -0.12 -5.23
CA LEU A 35 6.80 -0.31 -4.43
C LEU A 35 7.70 0.94 -4.49
N HIS A 36 8.09 1.36 -5.69
CA HIS A 36 8.95 2.53 -5.94
C HIS A 36 8.16 3.80 -6.25
N GLY A 37 6.99 3.70 -6.88
CA GLY A 37 6.19 4.88 -7.24
C GLY A 37 6.63 5.51 -8.57
N THR A 38 7.44 4.81 -9.36
CA THR A 38 8.17 5.36 -10.51
C THR A 38 7.47 5.12 -11.86
N GLY A 39 6.19 4.73 -11.81
CA GLY A 39 5.36 4.50 -12.98
C GLY A 39 5.92 3.38 -13.86
N ARG A 40 6.46 3.73 -15.02
CA ARG A 40 7.03 2.76 -15.97
C ARG A 40 8.26 2.04 -15.39
N PHE A 41 9.02 2.69 -14.52
CA PHE A 41 10.32 2.20 -14.05
C PHE A 41 10.25 1.46 -12.71
N GLU A 42 9.09 0.88 -12.41
CA GLU A 42 8.70 0.37 -11.08
C GLU A 42 9.56 -0.79 -10.55
N SER A 43 10.38 -1.42 -11.39
CA SER A 43 11.27 -2.54 -11.02
C SER A 43 12.76 -2.22 -11.17
N ILE A 44 13.11 -0.94 -11.41
CA ILE A 44 14.50 -0.55 -11.57
C ILE A 44 15.26 -0.62 -10.25
N ASN A 45 16.41 -1.28 -10.29
CA ASN A 45 17.45 -1.22 -9.27
C ASN A 45 18.69 -0.57 -9.87
N ILE A 46 19.28 0.39 -9.16
CA ILE A 46 20.32 1.26 -9.69
C ILE A 46 21.67 0.81 -9.13
N PRO A 47 22.61 0.30 -9.95
CA PRO A 47 23.96 -0.02 -9.50
C PRO A 47 24.75 1.26 -9.22
N LEU A 48 25.31 1.37 -8.01
CA LEU A 48 26.11 2.53 -7.57
C LEU A 48 27.36 2.74 -8.45
N ALA A 49 27.89 1.68 -9.03
CA ALA A 49 29.08 1.71 -9.89
C ALA A 49 28.87 2.48 -11.21
N THR A 50 27.63 2.78 -11.58
CA THR A 50 27.28 3.48 -12.84
C THR A 50 27.27 5.00 -12.72
N VAL A 51 27.72 5.53 -11.58
CA VAL A 51 27.66 6.96 -11.28
C VAL A 51 28.57 7.79 -12.19
N GLU A 52 28.03 8.86 -12.73
CA GLU A 52 28.76 9.90 -13.43
C GLU A 52 28.40 11.26 -12.80
N VAL A 53 29.38 11.92 -12.20
CA VAL A 53 29.19 13.18 -11.46
C VAL A 53 29.54 14.40 -12.32
N PRO A 54 29.05 15.60 -11.98
CA PRO A 54 29.39 16.83 -12.68
C PRO A 54 30.91 17.09 -12.70
N GLU A 55 31.39 17.80 -13.72
CA GLU A 55 32.81 18.14 -13.86
C GLU A 55 33.36 18.82 -12.58
N PRO A 56 34.62 18.56 -12.23
CA PRO A 56 35.27 19.24 -11.11
C PRO A 56 35.44 20.74 -11.41
N PRO A 57 35.64 21.58 -10.37
CA PRO A 57 35.96 22.99 -10.56
C PRO A 57 37.20 23.18 -11.45
N ALA A 58 37.26 24.31 -12.14
CA ALA A 58 38.39 24.63 -13.03
C ALA A 58 39.75 24.50 -12.31
N GLY A 59 40.70 23.82 -12.94
CA GLY A 59 42.04 23.58 -12.38
C GLY A 59 42.15 22.39 -11.42
N VAL A 60 41.07 21.64 -11.21
CA VAL A 60 41.07 20.38 -10.43
C VAL A 60 40.87 19.19 -11.38
N THR A 61 41.69 18.16 -11.23
CA THR A 61 41.53 16.88 -11.95
C THR A 61 41.16 15.79 -10.95
N CYS A 62 40.07 15.08 -11.22
CA CYS A 62 39.55 14.02 -10.34
C CYS A 62 39.47 12.68 -11.07
N ALA A 63 39.71 11.59 -10.33
CA ALA A 63 39.46 10.24 -10.79
C ALA A 63 37.94 9.96 -10.94
N PRO A 64 37.54 8.86 -11.61
CA PRO A 64 36.15 8.44 -11.66
C PRO A 64 35.53 8.36 -10.26
N ALA A 65 34.29 8.81 -10.14
CA ALA A 65 33.57 8.80 -8.88
C ALA A 65 33.19 7.39 -8.45
N LYS A 66 33.19 7.17 -7.14
CA LYS A 66 32.58 6.00 -6.50
C LYS A 66 31.38 6.47 -5.71
N ALA A 67 30.24 5.80 -5.85
CA ALA A 67 29.05 6.07 -5.05
C ALA A 67 28.89 5.03 -3.94
N LEU A 68 28.29 5.45 -2.83
CA LEU A 68 27.80 4.57 -1.78
C LEU A 68 26.49 5.10 -1.22
N THR A 69 25.73 4.24 -0.55
CA THR A 69 24.61 4.65 0.31
C THR A 69 25.02 4.61 1.77
N LEU A 70 24.71 5.66 2.53
CA LEU A 70 24.99 5.74 3.97
C LEU A 70 23.90 6.53 4.70
N ASN A 71 23.22 5.91 5.66
CA ASN A 71 22.18 6.53 6.50
C ASN A 71 21.10 7.26 5.67
N GLY A 72 20.60 6.63 4.60
CA GLY A 72 19.58 7.22 3.73
C GLY A 72 20.09 8.30 2.78
N ARG A 73 21.41 8.39 2.60
CA ARG A 73 22.07 9.33 1.69
C ARG A 73 22.75 8.55 0.58
N VAL A 74 22.71 9.10 -0.63
CA VAL A 74 23.66 8.73 -1.68
C VAL A 74 24.82 9.71 -1.63
N ILE A 75 26.04 9.19 -1.53
CA ILE A 75 27.27 9.97 -1.44
C ILE A 75 28.18 9.52 -2.55
N THR A 76 28.83 10.46 -3.22
CA THR A 76 29.90 10.17 -4.17
C THR A 76 31.23 10.70 -3.66
N ALA A 77 32.31 9.98 -3.95
CA ALA A 77 33.66 10.35 -3.59
C ALA A 77 34.59 10.23 -4.81
N GLN A 78 35.46 11.22 -4.97
CA GLN A 78 36.53 11.24 -5.96
C GLN A 78 37.86 11.58 -5.28
N GLY A 79 38.92 10.87 -5.65
CA GLY A 79 40.29 11.35 -5.41
C GLY A 79 40.63 12.42 -6.43
N CYS A 80 41.16 13.56 -5.98
CA CYS A 80 41.43 14.71 -6.83
C CYS A 80 42.86 15.25 -6.63
N SER A 81 43.30 16.08 -7.56
CA SER A 81 44.57 16.81 -7.50
C SER A 81 44.43 18.18 -8.19
N GLY A 82 45.28 19.12 -7.82
CA GLY A 82 45.22 20.50 -8.31
C GLY A 82 44.30 21.41 -7.48
N GLY A 83 43.94 22.56 -8.03
CA GLY A 83 43.20 23.62 -7.35
C GLY A 83 44.07 24.52 -6.46
N ASN A 84 43.52 25.70 -6.10
CA ASN A 84 44.08 26.59 -5.09
C ASN A 84 42.95 27.05 -4.15
N PRO A 85 42.89 26.57 -2.89
CA PRO A 85 43.81 25.63 -2.25
C PRO A 85 43.77 24.21 -2.86
N PRO A 86 44.80 23.36 -2.64
CA PRO A 86 44.86 22.01 -3.20
C PRO A 86 43.69 21.13 -2.74
N VAL A 87 43.04 20.45 -3.69
CA VAL A 87 41.91 19.55 -3.45
C VAL A 87 42.38 18.11 -3.61
N ALA A 88 42.47 17.37 -2.50
CA ALA A 88 42.85 15.94 -2.51
C ALA A 88 41.65 15.00 -2.68
N ALA A 89 40.45 15.45 -2.28
CA ALA A 89 39.22 14.66 -2.40
C ALA A 89 38.02 15.57 -2.63
N ARG A 90 37.02 15.05 -3.34
CA ARG A 90 35.73 15.70 -3.57
C ARG A 90 34.64 14.73 -3.15
N PHE A 91 33.77 15.19 -2.24
CA PHE A 91 32.59 14.47 -1.79
C PHE A 91 31.35 15.22 -2.25
N LEU A 92 30.39 14.51 -2.86
CA LEU A 92 29.12 15.10 -3.27
C LEU A 92 27.97 14.36 -2.61
N GLU A 93 27.07 15.13 -2.01
CA GLU A 93 25.77 14.72 -1.49
C GLU A 93 24.76 15.88 -1.63
N GLY A 94 23.47 15.59 -1.58
CA GLY A 94 22.42 16.61 -1.61
C GLY A 94 22.49 17.52 -2.84
N PRO A 95 22.42 18.86 -2.69
CA PRO A 95 22.46 19.81 -3.81
C PRO A 95 23.68 19.68 -4.73
N SER A 96 24.82 19.19 -4.21
CA SER A 96 26.03 18.99 -5.01
C SER A 96 25.95 17.80 -5.98
N LEU A 97 24.90 16.97 -5.88
CA LEU A 97 24.62 15.88 -6.81
C LEU A 97 23.74 16.29 -8.00
N VAL A 98 23.26 17.53 -8.09
CA VAL A 98 22.52 17.99 -9.27
C VAL A 98 23.38 17.82 -10.53
N ASN A 99 22.77 17.29 -11.61
CA ASN A 99 23.39 16.82 -12.85
C ASN A 99 24.19 15.51 -12.74
N THR A 100 24.19 14.83 -11.59
CA THR A 100 24.73 13.46 -11.49
C THR A 100 23.81 12.51 -12.24
N THR A 101 24.44 11.59 -12.98
CA THR A 101 23.77 10.53 -13.73
C THR A 101 24.04 9.16 -13.09
N PHE A 102 23.03 8.30 -13.11
CA PHE A 102 23.17 6.86 -12.91
C PHE A 102 22.60 6.13 -14.13
N GLN A 103 23.07 4.90 -14.36
CA GLN A 103 22.56 4.03 -15.42
C GLN A 103 22.03 2.74 -14.81
N ALA A 104 20.87 2.26 -15.26
CA ALA A 104 20.29 1.03 -14.75
C ALA A 104 19.70 0.16 -15.87
N PRO A 105 19.82 -1.17 -15.78
CA PRO A 105 19.17 -2.07 -16.73
C PRO A 105 17.64 -2.09 -16.51
N PHE A 106 16.88 -2.02 -17.60
CA PHE A 106 15.42 -2.09 -17.59
C PHE A 106 14.91 -2.65 -18.93
N GLU A 107 14.13 -3.74 -18.89
CA GLU A 107 13.52 -4.37 -20.09
C GLU A 107 14.53 -4.64 -21.24
N GLY A 108 15.75 -5.06 -20.90
CA GLY A 108 16.82 -5.32 -21.87
C GLY A 108 17.48 -4.07 -22.46
N ARG A 109 17.17 -2.88 -21.93
CA ARG A 109 17.76 -1.59 -22.30
C ARG A 109 18.46 -0.94 -21.11
N THR A 110 19.23 0.10 -21.36
CA THR A 110 19.78 0.98 -20.32
C THR A 110 18.90 2.20 -20.15
N VAL A 111 18.56 2.51 -18.91
CA VAL A 111 17.87 3.74 -18.51
C VAL A 111 18.89 4.68 -17.86
N LYS A 112 18.96 5.91 -18.38
CA LYS A 112 19.72 7.01 -17.82
C LYS A 112 18.85 7.77 -16.83
N LEU A 113 19.29 7.83 -15.57
CA LEU A 113 18.64 8.59 -14.50
C LEU A 113 19.48 9.82 -14.17
N VAL A 114 18.89 11.01 -14.27
CA VAL A 114 19.60 12.29 -14.03
C VAL A 114 18.94 13.04 -12.88
N ILE A 115 19.74 13.40 -11.87
CA ILE A 115 19.29 14.26 -10.76
C ILE A 115 19.15 15.69 -11.27
N ALA A 116 17.94 16.21 -11.29
CA ALA A 116 17.61 17.56 -11.76
C ALA A 116 17.52 18.58 -10.61
N GLU A 117 17.13 18.14 -9.42
CA GLU A 117 16.92 19.00 -8.25
C GLU A 117 17.20 18.18 -6.99
N ALA A 118 17.63 18.83 -5.91
CA ALA A 118 17.74 18.22 -4.60
C ALA A 118 17.21 19.19 -3.54
N ARG A 119 16.51 18.67 -2.53
CA ARG A 119 16.04 19.45 -1.38
C ARG A 119 16.04 18.61 -0.11
N CYS A 120 16.01 19.28 1.03
CA CYS A 120 15.86 18.58 2.29
C CYS A 120 14.46 17.95 2.34
N HIS A 121 14.39 16.68 2.75
CA HIS A 121 13.15 15.95 2.81
C HIS A 121 12.25 16.48 3.94
N GLU A 122 10.96 16.63 3.66
CA GLU A 122 9.95 17.04 4.64
C GLU A 122 9.20 15.83 5.17
N ASP A 123 9.53 15.42 6.40
CA ASP A 123 8.86 14.30 7.07
C ASP A 123 7.35 14.52 7.20
N ILE A 124 6.59 13.43 7.06
CA ILE A 124 5.13 13.47 7.17
C ILE A 124 4.63 13.82 8.59
N THR A 125 5.52 13.71 9.59
CA THR A 125 5.27 14.09 10.98
C THR A 125 6.22 15.21 11.39
N PRO A 126 5.70 16.43 11.64
CA PRO A 126 6.49 17.50 12.24
C PRO A 126 6.96 17.17 13.67
N PRO A 127 8.10 17.71 14.13
CA PRO A 127 8.99 18.60 13.39
C PRO A 127 9.92 17.83 12.44
N THR A 128 10.05 18.33 11.21
CA THR A 128 11.07 17.86 10.25
C THR A 128 12.46 18.29 10.70
N ALA A 129 13.44 17.40 10.62
CA ALA A 129 14.83 17.74 10.89
C ALA A 129 15.44 18.51 9.72
N GLU A 130 16.08 19.66 10.00
CA GLU A 130 16.87 20.37 8.98
C GLU A 130 18.07 19.53 8.53
N CYS A 131 18.44 19.64 7.26
CA CYS A 131 19.58 18.93 6.67
C CYS A 131 20.93 19.57 7.04
N THR A 132 21.19 19.70 8.34
CA THR A 132 22.52 20.02 8.87
C THR A 132 23.41 18.79 8.82
N PRO A 133 24.75 18.94 8.79
CA PRO A 133 25.67 17.80 8.83
C PRO A 133 25.37 16.85 10.00
N GLU A 134 25.10 17.38 11.19
CA GLU A 134 24.83 16.59 12.39
C GLU A 134 23.58 15.71 12.23
N ASN A 135 22.50 16.28 11.70
CA ASN A 135 21.26 15.55 11.48
C ASN A 135 21.39 14.51 10.36
N LEU A 136 22.14 14.83 9.30
CA LEU A 136 22.45 13.91 8.20
C LEU A 136 23.32 12.73 8.68
N TYR A 137 24.35 12.99 9.50
CA TYR A 137 25.20 11.94 10.07
C TYR A 137 24.42 11.05 11.04
N ALA A 138 23.53 11.63 11.84
CA ALA A 138 22.66 10.90 12.76
C ALA A 138 21.51 10.15 12.06
N GLY A 139 21.34 10.30 10.74
CA GLY A 139 20.22 9.69 10.00
C GLY A 139 18.85 10.29 10.30
N LYS A 140 18.81 11.46 10.96
CA LYS A 140 17.59 12.19 11.34
C LYS A 140 17.03 13.05 10.21
N ALA A 141 17.91 13.56 9.34
CA ALA A 141 17.53 14.29 8.14
C ALA A 141 18.05 13.56 6.90
N ARG A 142 17.44 13.82 5.75
CA ARG A 142 17.81 13.20 4.47
C ARG A 142 17.47 14.08 3.29
N TRP A 143 18.15 13.81 2.18
CA TRP A 143 17.91 14.49 0.91
C TRP A 143 16.90 13.71 0.08
N GLU A 144 16.06 14.44 -0.65
CA GLU A 144 15.25 13.90 -1.73
C GLU A 144 15.55 14.63 -3.04
N TYR A 145 15.32 13.93 -4.15
CA TYR A 145 15.80 14.34 -5.47
C TYR A 145 14.68 14.32 -6.50
N ARG A 146 14.59 15.36 -7.32
CA ARG A 146 13.85 15.27 -8.56
C ARG A 146 14.73 14.57 -9.57
N VAL A 147 14.28 13.43 -10.08
CA VAL A 147 15.04 12.61 -11.04
C VAL A 147 14.27 12.53 -12.35
N THR A 148 14.98 12.64 -13.46
CA THR A 148 14.45 12.33 -14.79
C THR A 148 15.00 10.99 -15.26
N ALA A 149 14.18 10.22 -15.98
CA ALA A 149 14.55 8.93 -16.53
C ALA A 149 14.36 8.94 -18.06
N SER A 150 15.30 8.34 -18.79
CA SER A 150 15.23 8.20 -20.24
C SER A 150 15.90 6.91 -20.70
N THR A 151 15.29 6.23 -21.68
CA THR A 151 15.99 5.24 -22.51
C THR A 151 16.64 5.97 -23.70
N GLU A 152 17.70 5.43 -24.32
CA GLU A 152 18.41 6.06 -25.45
C GLU A 152 17.49 6.66 -26.54
N ASP A 153 16.39 5.98 -26.86
CA ASP A 153 15.47 6.39 -27.95
C ASP A 153 14.35 7.35 -27.53
N LYS A 154 14.26 7.72 -26.24
CA LYS A 154 13.12 8.47 -25.71
C LYS A 154 13.53 9.76 -25.02
N ARG A 155 12.60 10.72 -25.03
CA ARG A 155 12.76 11.97 -24.27
C ARG A 155 12.77 11.68 -22.76
N PRO A 156 13.52 12.46 -21.97
CA PRO A 156 13.46 12.39 -20.52
C PRO A 156 12.04 12.64 -19.99
N GLU A 157 11.60 11.77 -19.10
CA GLU A 157 10.35 11.89 -18.35
C GLU A 157 10.63 11.96 -16.84
N PRO A 158 9.78 12.60 -16.03
CA PRO A 158 9.92 12.57 -14.58
C PRO A 158 9.91 11.13 -14.06
N LEU A 159 10.89 10.76 -13.24
CA LEU A 159 10.93 9.43 -12.62
C LEU A 159 9.74 9.22 -11.69
N CYS A 160 9.30 10.27 -10.99
CA CYS A 160 8.15 10.27 -10.10
C CYS A 160 6.97 11.01 -10.76
N PRO A 161 6.09 10.31 -11.51
CA PRO A 161 4.93 10.91 -12.14
C PRO A 161 3.81 11.24 -11.13
N THR A 162 3.81 10.56 -9.97
CA THR A 162 2.87 10.78 -8.87
C THR A 162 3.61 11.16 -7.58
N GLY A 163 2.86 11.48 -6.52
CA GLY A 163 3.45 11.92 -5.26
C GLY A 163 4.01 13.35 -5.35
N SER A 164 5.07 13.63 -4.60
CA SER A 164 5.66 14.98 -4.53
C SER A 164 6.48 15.34 -5.77
N GLY A 165 6.77 14.36 -6.64
CA GLY A 165 7.70 14.48 -7.75
C GLY A 165 9.18 14.37 -7.35
N PHE A 166 9.47 14.12 -6.07
CA PHE A 166 10.80 13.84 -5.55
C PHE A 166 10.92 12.37 -5.12
N ALA A 167 12.14 11.86 -5.12
CA ALA A 167 12.48 10.51 -4.68
C ALA A 167 13.54 10.51 -3.58
N ILE A 168 13.37 9.59 -2.64
CA ILE A 168 14.34 9.29 -1.58
C ILE A 168 15.24 8.17 -2.08
N PRO A 169 16.59 8.30 -1.97
CA PRO A 169 17.49 7.19 -2.25
C PRO A 169 17.41 6.18 -1.11
N VAL A 170 17.08 4.94 -1.43
CA VAL A 170 16.96 3.85 -0.45
C VAL A 170 17.95 2.74 -0.80
N PRO A 171 18.80 2.27 0.14
CA PRO A 171 19.82 1.27 -0.13
C PRO A 171 19.20 -0.08 -0.48
N HIS A 172 20.04 -0.92 -1.08
CA HIS A 172 19.73 -2.27 -1.54
C HIS A 172 18.83 -2.31 -2.77
N ALA A 173 18.66 -3.53 -3.28
CA ALA A 173 17.80 -3.82 -4.41
C ALA A 173 16.48 -4.43 -3.97
N TRP A 174 15.49 -4.42 -4.86
CA TRP A 174 14.18 -5.02 -4.65
C TRP A 174 13.82 -5.95 -5.81
N SER A 175 13.24 -7.10 -5.48
CA SER A 175 12.68 -8.01 -6.46
C SER A 175 11.40 -7.42 -7.06
N ALA A 176 11.04 -7.85 -8.27
CA ALA A 176 9.72 -7.53 -8.84
C ALA A 176 8.56 -8.06 -7.97
N GLY A 177 8.84 -9.11 -7.18
CA GLY A 177 7.92 -9.66 -6.19
C GLY A 177 7.89 -8.87 -4.89
N GLY A 178 8.58 -7.74 -4.75
CA GLY A 178 8.56 -6.88 -3.55
C GLY A 178 9.44 -7.35 -2.39
N ASP A 179 10.40 -8.24 -2.64
CA ASP A 179 11.37 -8.67 -1.63
C ASP A 179 12.61 -7.80 -1.63
N LEU A 180 13.10 -7.49 -0.43
CA LEU A 180 14.36 -6.79 -0.26
C LEU A 180 15.53 -7.74 -0.57
N ILE A 181 16.31 -7.41 -1.58
CA ILE A 181 17.53 -8.13 -1.98
C ILE A 181 18.71 -7.40 -1.34
N ARG A 182 19.27 -7.98 -0.29
CA ARG A 182 20.43 -7.44 0.44
C ARG A 182 21.67 -7.38 -0.46
N ASN A 183 21.83 -6.25 -1.13
CA ASN A 183 22.97 -5.98 -1.99
C ASN A 183 23.39 -4.51 -1.82
N PRO A 184 24.48 -4.23 -1.09
CA PRO A 184 24.89 -2.85 -0.82
C PRO A 184 25.43 -2.10 -2.05
N ASP A 185 25.68 -2.79 -3.17
CA ASP A 185 26.13 -2.17 -4.42
C ASP A 185 24.99 -1.54 -5.25
N TYR A 186 23.75 -1.70 -4.77
CA TYR A 186 22.55 -1.20 -5.42
C TYR A 186 21.76 -0.29 -4.47
N PHE A 187 21.02 0.62 -5.08
CA PHE A 187 20.02 1.43 -4.40
C PHE A 187 18.83 1.66 -5.34
N THR A 188 17.78 2.29 -4.82
CA THR A 188 16.65 2.71 -5.61
C THR A 188 16.21 4.14 -5.28
N PHE A 189 15.56 4.80 -6.24
CA PHE A 189 14.84 6.04 -6.00
C PHE A 189 13.37 5.71 -5.74
N ALA A 190 12.94 5.86 -4.49
CA ALA A 190 11.55 5.66 -4.10
C ALA A 190 10.83 7.02 -4.02
N CYS A 191 9.76 7.17 -4.79
CA CYS A 191 9.02 8.42 -4.90
C CYS A 191 8.30 8.77 -3.60
N ALA A 192 8.55 9.97 -3.07
CA ALA A 192 7.96 10.46 -1.84
C ALA A 192 6.47 10.80 -2.04
N PRO A 193 5.61 10.53 -1.04
CA PRO A 193 4.20 10.88 -1.12
C PRO A 193 4.00 12.40 -1.09
N LYS A 194 2.83 12.86 -1.53
CA LYS A 194 2.42 14.27 -1.49
C LYS A 194 1.33 14.47 -0.46
N ASN A 195 1.44 15.56 0.31
CA ASN A 195 0.36 16.01 1.18
C ASN A 195 -0.76 16.67 0.36
N GLU A 196 -1.94 16.07 0.34
CA GLU A 196 -3.17 16.62 -0.24
C GLU A 196 -4.21 16.99 0.84
N GLY A 197 -3.81 16.92 2.11
CA GLY A 197 -4.62 17.34 3.26
C GLY A 197 -4.46 18.81 3.61
N SER A 198 -4.92 19.18 4.81
CA SER A 198 -4.69 20.51 5.39
C SER A 198 -3.55 20.48 6.41
N ALA A 199 -3.09 21.65 6.85
CA ALA A 199 -2.09 21.74 7.92
C ALA A 199 -2.55 21.06 9.24
N SER A 200 -3.85 21.07 9.53
CA SER A 200 -4.42 20.44 10.73
C SER A 200 -4.80 18.97 10.53
N GLN A 201 -4.90 18.51 9.28
CA GLN A 201 -5.26 17.14 8.90
C GLN A 201 -4.54 16.75 7.61
N PRO A 202 -3.22 16.51 7.66
CA PRO A 202 -2.50 16.14 6.46
C PRO A 202 -2.96 14.78 5.94
N PHE A 203 -2.74 14.54 4.65
CA PHE A 203 -3.17 13.32 3.98
C PHE A 203 -2.19 13.02 2.86
N PHE A 204 -1.37 11.99 3.05
CA PHE A 204 -0.26 11.68 2.17
C PHE A 204 -0.63 10.59 1.16
N VAL A 205 -0.62 10.93 -0.13
CA VAL A 205 -1.01 10.05 -1.25
C VAL A 205 0.04 10.05 -2.35
N GLY A 206 -0.03 9.07 -3.25
CA GLY A 206 0.95 8.85 -4.31
C GLY A 206 2.29 8.31 -3.80
N GLY A 207 3.24 8.20 -4.72
CA GLY A 207 4.60 7.74 -4.42
C GLY A 207 4.71 6.22 -4.23
N GLY A 208 5.90 5.78 -3.80
CA GLY A 208 6.24 4.38 -3.55
C GLY A 208 6.18 4.02 -2.08
N VAL A 209 5.70 2.82 -1.76
CA VAL A 209 5.65 2.35 -0.37
C VAL A 209 7.02 2.23 0.29
N ILE A 210 8.11 2.08 -0.48
CA ILE A 210 9.46 2.15 0.05
C ILE A 210 9.68 3.51 0.74
N ALA A 211 9.37 4.62 0.05
CA ALA A 211 9.50 5.96 0.62
C ALA A 211 8.51 6.18 1.77
N LYS A 212 7.25 5.74 1.61
CA LYS A 212 6.26 5.82 2.69
C LYS A 212 6.74 5.11 3.95
N CYS A 213 7.39 3.96 3.83
CA CYS A 213 7.91 3.23 4.98
C CYS A 213 9.09 3.92 5.66
N VAL A 214 9.90 4.69 4.93
CA VAL A 214 10.88 5.60 5.54
C VAL A 214 10.14 6.66 6.37
N ASP A 215 9.12 7.29 5.78
CA ASP A 215 8.29 8.31 6.45
C ASP A 215 7.49 7.78 7.65
N TRP A 216 7.17 6.49 7.66
CA TRP A 216 6.45 5.83 8.74
C TRP A 216 7.36 5.46 9.92
N GLY A 217 8.64 5.84 9.87
CA GLY A 217 9.61 5.56 10.91
C GLY A 217 10.22 4.16 10.81
N TYR A 218 10.15 3.52 9.64
CA TYR A 218 10.88 2.27 9.34
C TYR A 218 11.94 2.48 8.25
N PRO A 219 12.89 3.42 8.38
CA PRO A 219 14.01 3.49 7.45
C PRO A 219 14.85 2.20 7.56
N PRO A 220 15.36 1.66 6.43
CA PRO A 220 16.21 0.46 6.46
C PRO A 220 17.58 0.71 7.11
N TRP A 221 17.92 1.97 7.38
CA TRP A 221 19.13 2.40 8.08
C TRP A 221 18.88 2.86 9.53
N ALA A 222 17.72 2.51 10.11
CA ALA A 222 17.43 2.78 11.52
C ALA A 222 18.56 2.26 12.42
N THR A 223 18.97 3.05 13.41
CA THR A 223 20.10 2.72 14.32
C THR A 223 19.64 2.18 15.67
N GLU A 224 18.33 2.24 15.92
CA GLU A 224 17.65 1.72 17.10
C GLU A 224 17.68 0.19 17.16
N TYR A 225 17.94 -0.46 16.02
CA TYR A 225 18.01 -1.91 15.86
C TYR A 225 19.30 -2.32 15.16
N PRO A 226 19.75 -3.57 15.32
CA PRO A 226 20.74 -4.15 14.42
C PRO A 226 20.29 -3.98 12.96
N GLU A 227 21.23 -3.71 12.06
CA GLU A 227 20.97 -3.45 10.63
C GLU A 227 20.01 -4.49 10.01
N GLY A 228 20.24 -5.78 10.31
CA GLY A 228 19.39 -6.84 9.80
C GLY A 228 17.93 -6.78 10.22
N GLN A 229 17.65 -6.23 11.40
CA GLN A 229 16.30 -6.02 11.93
C GLN A 229 15.67 -4.72 11.40
N ALA A 230 16.45 -3.66 11.18
CA ALA A 230 15.97 -2.45 10.50
C ALA A 230 15.49 -2.77 9.08
N LEU A 231 16.28 -3.55 8.33
CA LEU A 231 15.92 -4.07 7.01
C LEU A 231 14.65 -4.93 7.05
N ALA A 232 14.52 -5.75 8.10
CA ALA A 232 13.34 -6.59 8.30
C ALA A 232 12.06 -5.77 8.52
N TYR A 233 12.10 -4.77 9.39
CA TYR A 233 10.97 -3.85 9.62
C TYR A 233 10.62 -3.05 8.38
N HIS A 234 11.62 -2.60 7.62
CA HIS A 234 11.37 -1.88 6.38
C HIS A 234 10.62 -2.74 5.36
N GLN A 235 11.09 -3.97 5.10
CA GLN A 235 10.38 -4.91 4.23
C GLN A 235 8.98 -5.25 4.76
N LEU A 236 8.86 -5.48 6.07
CA LEU A 236 7.58 -5.75 6.74
C LEU A 236 6.58 -4.61 6.51
N CYS A 237 7.04 -3.36 6.68
CA CYS A 237 6.27 -2.17 6.39
C CYS A 237 5.83 -2.12 4.92
N THR A 238 6.72 -2.39 3.96
CA THR A 238 6.34 -2.28 2.53
C THR A 238 5.23 -3.26 2.14
N ARG A 239 5.21 -4.46 2.74
CA ARG A 239 4.16 -5.47 2.51
C ARG A 239 2.84 -5.04 3.13
N MET A 240 2.85 -4.56 4.36
CA MET A 240 1.68 -3.97 5.02
C MET A 240 1.14 -2.76 4.26
N ALA A 241 2.02 -1.85 3.83
CA ALA A 241 1.68 -0.65 3.09
C ALA A 241 1.01 -0.94 1.74
N ARG A 242 1.31 -2.10 1.14
CA ARG A 242 0.67 -2.60 -0.08
C ARG A 242 -0.51 -3.51 0.17
N ALA A 243 -0.82 -3.84 1.43
CA ALA A 243 -1.75 -4.91 1.77
C ALA A 243 -1.41 -6.20 0.98
N ASP A 244 -0.13 -6.57 0.92
CA ASP A 244 0.32 -7.76 0.19
C ASP A 244 0.09 -9.02 1.03
N TYR A 245 -1.18 -9.34 1.27
CA TYR A 245 -1.59 -10.48 2.12
C TYR A 245 -1.04 -11.82 1.62
N CYS A 246 -0.71 -11.89 0.34
CA CYS A 246 -0.25 -13.11 -0.32
C CYS A 246 1.27 -13.24 -0.27
N GLY A 247 1.99 -12.14 -0.05
CA GLY A 247 3.45 -12.08 -0.19
C GLY A 247 3.92 -12.30 -1.63
N GLU A 248 3.10 -11.92 -2.62
CA GLU A 248 3.36 -12.20 -4.05
C GLU A 248 3.88 -10.97 -4.81
N GLY A 249 4.09 -9.84 -4.12
CA GLY A 249 4.45 -8.58 -4.78
C GLY A 249 3.24 -7.93 -5.42
N ARG A 250 2.02 -8.24 -4.98
CA ARG A 250 0.76 -7.65 -5.48
C ARG A 250 0.06 -6.90 -4.37
N SER A 251 -0.62 -5.81 -4.74
CA SER A 251 -1.26 -4.94 -3.77
C SER A 251 -2.74 -5.28 -3.66
N ASN A 252 -3.25 -5.56 -2.46
CA ASN A 252 -4.70 -5.71 -2.20
C ASN A 252 -5.28 -4.43 -1.59
N THR A 253 -4.69 -3.30 -1.91
CA THR A 253 -5.17 -1.98 -1.51
C THR A 253 -5.05 -1.05 -2.71
N LEU A 254 -5.52 0.17 -2.54
CA LEU A 254 -5.34 1.22 -3.52
C LEU A 254 -4.69 2.43 -2.87
N ASP A 255 -4.06 3.25 -3.70
CA ASP A 255 -3.32 4.39 -3.20
C ASP A 255 -4.26 5.38 -2.50
N GLY A 256 -3.79 5.88 -1.36
CA GLY A 256 -4.59 6.78 -0.53
C GLY A 256 -5.53 6.07 0.44
N THR A 257 -5.51 4.75 0.60
CA THR A 257 -6.28 4.04 1.64
C THR A 257 -5.74 4.33 3.05
N PRO A 258 -6.40 5.14 3.89
CA PRO A 258 -5.96 5.38 5.28
C PRO A 258 -5.89 4.12 6.13
N ILE A 259 -4.78 4.00 6.85
CA ILE A 259 -4.55 2.97 7.86
C ILE A 259 -4.01 3.58 9.15
N SER A 260 -4.20 2.85 10.24
CA SER A 260 -3.49 3.04 11.50
C SER A 260 -2.71 1.77 11.77
N PHE A 261 -1.42 1.88 12.06
CA PHE A 261 -0.61 0.71 12.41
C PHE A 261 0.14 0.91 13.73
N ARG A 262 0.70 -0.18 14.26
CA ARG A 262 1.45 -0.23 15.51
C ARG A 262 2.60 -1.21 15.36
N GLY A 263 3.73 -0.92 15.99
CA GLY A 263 4.75 -1.90 16.28
C GLY A 263 4.33 -2.84 17.43
N PRO A 264 5.24 -3.72 17.86
CA PRO A 264 4.91 -4.71 18.87
C PRO A 264 4.60 -4.09 20.24
N GLN A 265 5.34 -3.06 20.65
CA GLN A 265 5.23 -2.49 22.00
C GLN A 265 3.88 -1.82 22.24
N ALA A 266 3.41 -0.90 21.38
CA ALA A 266 2.09 -0.30 21.60
C ALA A 266 0.95 -1.24 21.20
N ALA A 267 1.17 -2.23 20.32
CA ALA A 267 0.18 -3.30 20.15
C ALA A 267 -0.07 -4.04 21.47
N VAL A 268 0.97 -4.38 22.22
CA VAL A 268 0.84 -4.97 23.57
C VAL A 268 0.23 -3.97 24.55
N ALA A 269 0.67 -2.71 24.54
CA ALA A 269 0.17 -1.68 25.47
C ALA A 269 -1.33 -1.40 25.30
N MET A 270 -1.87 -1.53 24.09
CA MET A 270 -3.29 -1.31 23.81
C MET A 270 -4.16 -2.57 23.90
N SER A 271 -3.59 -3.70 24.36
CA SER A 271 -4.28 -5.01 24.39
C SER A 271 -4.51 -5.52 25.82
N PRO A 272 -5.53 -5.03 26.56
CA PRO A 272 -5.88 -5.55 27.87
C PRO A 272 -6.14 -7.07 27.82
N GLY A 273 -5.38 -7.85 28.60
CA GLY A 273 -5.47 -9.31 28.57
C GLY A 273 -4.89 -9.97 27.32
N GLY A 274 -4.09 -9.23 26.53
CA GLY A 274 -3.39 -9.73 25.35
C GLY A 274 -4.22 -9.75 24.07
N ARG A 275 -5.47 -9.32 24.10
CA ARG A 275 -6.33 -9.25 22.90
C ARG A 275 -6.33 -7.85 22.29
N LEU A 276 -6.14 -7.80 20.97
CA LEU A 276 -6.21 -6.56 20.21
C LEU A 276 -7.65 -6.01 20.21
N PRO A 277 -7.84 -4.68 20.35
CA PRO A 277 -9.13 -4.06 20.12
C PRO A 277 -9.63 -4.33 18.70
N LYS A 278 -10.93 -4.57 18.53
CA LYS A 278 -11.56 -4.71 17.20
C LYS A 278 -11.47 -3.43 16.38
N THR A 279 -11.51 -2.28 17.04
CA THR A 279 -11.45 -0.96 16.42
C THR A 279 -10.57 -0.03 17.23
N VAL A 280 -9.87 0.90 16.56
CA VAL A 280 -9.04 1.94 17.18
C VAL A 280 -9.34 3.32 16.59
N GLY A 281 -8.99 4.35 17.35
CA GLY A 281 -9.21 5.74 16.97
C GLY A 281 -10.68 6.17 17.03
N THR A 282 -10.92 7.48 17.00
CA THR A 282 -12.27 8.07 17.00
C THR A 282 -13.02 7.83 15.68
N GLU A 283 -12.29 7.57 14.60
CA GLU A 283 -12.83 7.29 13.27
C GLU A 283 -13.26 5.82 13.11
N GLY A 284 -12.86 4.93 14.05
CA GLY A 284 -13.26 3.53 14.05
C GLY A 284 -12.49 2.64 13.07
N TYR A 285 -11.17 2.79 12.96
CA TYR A 285 -10.34 1.89 12.14
C TYR A 285 -10.49 0.46 12.67
N ALA A 286 -10.96 -0.47 11.85
CA ALA A 286 -11.14 -1.87 12.20
C ALA A 286 -9.82 -2.64 12.07
N LEU A 287 -9.62 -3.66 12.92
CA LEU A 287 -8.45 -4.53 12.88
C LEU A 287 -8.35 -5.20 11.49
N GLU A 288 -7.21 -5.06 10.84
CA GLU A 288 -6.99 -5.52 9.48
C GLU A 288 -6.12 -6.78 9.44
N ALA A 289 -4.92 -6.71 10.01
CA ALA A 289 -3.97 -7.81 9.98
C ALA A 289 -2.87 -7.65 11.04
N ILE A 290 -2.28 -8.77 11.45
CA ILE A 290 -0.96 -8.81 12.09
C ILE A 290 0.01 -9.30 11.04
N TRP A 291 1.05 -8.54 10.77
CA TRP A 291 2.11 -8.83 9.82
C TRP A 291 3.34 -9.32 10.57
N GLU A 292 3.96 -10.39 10.10
CA GLU A 292 5.15 -10.94 10.71
C GLU A 292 6.18 -11.31 9.63
N MET A 293 7.46 -11.14 9.97
CA MET A 293 8.55 -11.76 9.21
C MET A 293 8.85 -13.15 9.77
N SER A 294 8.77 -14.17 8.92
CA SER A 294 9.18 -15.54 9.26
C SER A 294 10.70 -15.67 9.44
N ASP A 295 11.13 -16.76 10.06
CA ASP A 295 12.56 -17.09 10.23
C ASP A 295 13.32 -17.19 8.90
N CYS A 296 12.62 -17.47 7.79
CA CYS A 296 13.19 -17.53 6.44
C CYS A 296 13.25 -16.16 5.74
N GLY A 297 12.81 -15.09 6.39
CA GLY A 297 12.76 -13.74 5.81
C GLY A 297 11.53 -13.46 4.94
N GLU A 298 10.60 -14.41 4.80
CA GLU A 298 9.33 -14.15 4.12
C GLU A 298 8.42 -13.31 5.01
N VAL A 299 7.75 -12.32 4.42
CA VAL A 299 6.76 -11.49 5.11
C VAL A 299 5.36 -11.82 4.62
N ARG A 300 4.48 -12.18 5.55
CA ARG A 300 3.05 -12.40 5.31
C ARG A 300 2.23 -12.00 6.54
N PRO A 301 0.91 -11.79 6.40
CA PRO A 301 0.03 -11.70 7.55
C PRO A 301 0.02 -13.02 8.32
N LEU A 302 0.20 -12.94 9.64
CA LEU A 302 -0.01 -14.02 10.62
C LEU A 302 -1.51 -14.24 10.93
N CYS A 303 -2.32 -13.24 10.66
CA CYS A 303 -3.77 -13.32 10.78
C CYS A 303 -4.39 -12.20 9.97
N LEU A 304 -5.69 -12.31 9.78
CA LEU A 304 -6.53 -11.31 9.16
C LEU A 304 -7.72 -10.99 10.06
N GLY A 305 -8.15 -9.72 10.11
CA GLY A 305 -9.26 -9.28 10.94
C GLY A 305 -10.62 -9.71 10.36
N LYS A 306 -11.52 -10.23 11.20
CA LYS A 306 -12.83 -10.75 10.76
C LYS A 306 -13.60 -9.73 9.96
N ALA A 307 -13.66 -8.48 10.44
CA ALA A 307 -14.46 -7.43 9.82
C ALA A 307 -14.20 -7.30 8.30
N ARG A 308 -12.95 -7.42 7.86
CA ARG A 308 -12.58 -7.29 6.44
C ARG A 308 -12.78 -8.59 5.64
N TRP A 309 -12.64 -9.75 6.27
CA TRP A 309 -12.64 -11.05 5.59
C TRP A 309 -13.97 -11.80 5.67
N ASP A 310 -14.90 -11.37 6.51
CA ASP A 310 -16.24 -11.97 6.65
C ASP A 310 -17.01 -12.07 5.32
N THR A 311 -16.63 -11.29 4.30
CA THR A 311 -17.24 -11.36 2.97
C THR A 311 -16.24 -11.64 1.84
N LEU A 312 -14.93 -11.66 2.09
CA LEU A 312 -13.91 -11.91 1.09
C LEU A 312 -13.43 -13.35 1.17
N SER A 313 -13.55 -14.10 0.07
CA SER A 313 -12.88 -15.40 -0.04
C SER A 313 -11.35 -15.22 -0.05
N LEU A 314 -10.64 -16.08 0.66
CA LEU A 314 -9.17 -16.14 0.63
C LEU A 314 -8.64 -16.26 -0.81
N GLU A 315 -9.30 -17.10 -1.62
CA GLU A 315 -8.94 -17.35 -3.01
C GLU A 315 -9.12 -16.12 -3.92
N ALA A 316 -9.92 -15.14 -3.47
CA ALA A 316 -10.18 -13.91 -4.19
C ALA A 316 -9.19 -12.79 -3.83
N THR A 317 -8.04 -13.10 -3.24
CA THR A 317 -6.96 -12.12 -3.03
C THR A 317 -5.62 -12.62 -3.55
N CYS A 318 -5.34 -13.92 -3.47
CA CYS A 318 -4.06 -14.51 -3.85
C CYS A 318 -4.13 -15.38 -5.11
N VAL A 319 -3.13 -15.21 -5.98
CA VAL A 319 -3.05 -15.88 -7.29
C VAL A 319 -2.64 -17.34 -7.11
N ASN A 320 -1.71 -17.59 -6.20
CA ASN A 320 -1.12 -18.90 -5.99
C ASN A 320 -1.61 -19.52 -4.69
N ARG A 321 -2.60 -20.41 -4.80
CA ARG A 321 -3.14 -21.18 -3.66
C ARG A 321 -2.08 -22.04 -2.96
N ALA A 322 -1.00 -22.44 -3.65
CA ALA A 322 0.09 -23.21 -3.02
C ALA A 322 0.96 -22.34 -2.08
N VAL A 323 0.90 -21.01 -2.23
CA VAL A 323 1.63 -20.03 -1.41
C VAL A 323 0.78 -19.57 -0.21
N MET A 324 -0.54 -19.70 -0.30
CA MET A 324 -1.41 -19.67 0.88
C MET A 324 -1.06 -20.86 1.77
N GLN A 325 -0.20 -20.65 2.76
CA GLN A 325 -0.06 -21.63 3.83
C GLN A 325 -1.29 -21.47 4.72
N PRO A 326 -2.23 -22.44 4.70
CA PRO A 326 -3.48 -22.30 5.45
C PRO A 326 -3.17 -22.04 6.91
N SER A 327 -2.16 -22.72 7.47
CA SER A 327 -1.70 -22.65 8.86
C SER A 327 -1.38 -21.25 9.40
N ARG A 328 -0.98 -20.29 8.55
CA ARG A 328 -0.66 -18.91 8.97
C ARG A 328 -1.80 -17.92 8.79
N MET A 329 -2.89 -18.26 8.09
CA MET A 329 -4.07 -17.39 7.94
C MET A 329 -5.31 -17.99 8.61
N VAL A 330 -5.14 -19.04 9.43
CA VAL A 330 -6.21 -19.84 10.07
C VAL A 330 -7.07 -19.08 11.07
N ARG A 331 -6.50 -18.07 11.73
CA ARG A 331 -7.12 -17.42 12.87
C ARG A 331 -7.43 -15.98 12.57
N SER A 332 -8.60 -15.55 13.02
CA SER A 332 -8.92 -14.14 13.05
C SER A 332 -8.00 -13.40 14.01
N CYS A 333 -7.55 -12.21 13.62
CA CYS A 333 -6.67 -11.40 14.47
C CYS A 333 -7.28 -11.06 15.83
N GLU A 334 -8.60 -11.03 15.95
CA GLU A 334 -9.33 -10.80 17.19
C GLU A 334 -9.11 -11.91 18.23
N ASP A 335 -8.77 -13.13 17.79
CA ASP A 335 -8.50 -14.29 18.65
C ASP A 335 -7.02 -14.42 19.00
N PHE A 336 -6.17 -13.57 18.42
CA PHE A 336 -4.73 -13.61 18.61
C PHE A 336 -4.33 -12.96 19.94
N ASN A 337 -3.48 -13.63 20.71
CA ASN A 337 -2.91 -13.07 21.94
C ASN A 337 -1.53 -12.47 21.68
N VAL A 338 -1.46 -11.14 21.53
CA VAL A 338 -0.22 -10.42 21.22
C VAL A 338 0.78 -10.40 22.38
N ALA A 339 0.35 -10.67 23.62
CA ALA A 339 1.27 -10.74 24.76
C ALA A 339 2.27 -11.92 24.65
N ASN A 340 1.94 -12.92 23.83
CA ASN A 340 2.81 -14.09 23.60
C ASN A 340 3.84 -13.87 22.49
N MET A 341 3.85 -12.70 21.82
CA MET A 341 4.72 -12.46 20.66
C MET A 341 6.13 -11.99 21.01
N GLY A 342 6.46 -11.79 22.29
CA GLY A 342 7.83 -11.57 22.75
C GLY A 342 8.57 -10.48 21.99
N THR A 343 9.70 -10.85 21.35
CA THR A 343 10.57 -9.96 20.54
C THR A 343 10.35 -10.10 19.03
N ALA A 344 9.20 -10.65 18.59
CA ALA A 344 8.92 -10.86 17.18
C ALA A 344 8.95 -9.53 16.38
N THR A 345 9.47 -9.60 15.15
CA THR A 345 9.43 -8.47 14.21
C THR A 345 8.05 -8.46 13.57
N MET A 346 7.14 -7.65 14.12
CA MET A 346 5.74 -7.60 13.71
C MET A 346 5.20 -6.18 13.56
N LEU A 347 4.14 -6.03 12.77
CA LEU A 347 3.33 -4.83 12.68
C LEU A 347 1.86 -5.21 12.76
N VAL A 348 1.05 -4.42 13.48
CA VAL A 348 -0.41 -4.59 13.50
C VAL A 348 -1.03 -3.45 12.71
N SER A 349 -1.85 -3.75 11.71
CA SER A 349 -2.56 -2.75 10.92
C SER A 349 -4.06 -2.75 11.20
N TYR A 350 -4.64 -1.56 11.07
CA TYR A 350 -6.06 -1.26 11.17
C TYR A 350 -6.45 -0.38 9.98
N SER A 351 -7.61 -0.62 9.41
CA SER A 351 -8.12 0.12 8.25
C SER A 351 -9.55 0.61 8.49
N LEU A 352 -9.89 1.77 7.94
CA LEU A 352 -11.29 2.24 7.90
C LEU A 352 -12.13 1.53 6.86
N PHE A 353 -11.47 0.90 5.88
CA PHE A 353 -12.16 0.21 4.81
C PHE A 353 -12.42 -1.22 5.23
N ILE A 354 -13.70 -1.47 5.46
CA ILE A 354 -14.26 -2.79 5.53
C ILE A 354 -14.60 -3.17 4.10
N ASP A 355 -13.61 -3.68 3.37
CA ASP A 355 -13.80 -4.14 2.00
C ASP A 355 -14.90 -5.21 1.99
N ARG A 356 -15.89 -5.04 1.13
CA ARG A 356 -16.95 -6.04 0.93
C ARG A 356 -16.76 -6.72 -0.41
N ALA A 357 -17.01 -8.02 -0.50
CA ALA A 357 -17.04 -8.67 -1.80
C ALA A 357 -18.16 -8.09 -2.66
N LEU A 358 -17.80 -7.55 -3.81
CA LEU A 358 -18.73 -7.29 -4.90
C LEU A 358 -18.92 -8.57 -5.68
N VAL A 359 -20.12 -9.14 -5.64
CA VAL A 359 -20.42 -10.42 -6.25
C VAL A 359 -21.40 -10.23 -7.41
N GLY A 360 -21.06 -10.82 -8.55
CA GLY A 360 -21.92 -10.95 -9.71
C GLY A 360 -22.77 -12.21 -9.61
N PHE A 361 -24.05 -12.08 -9.95
CA PHE A 361 -25.04 -13.15 -9.99
C PHE A 361 -25.72 -13.17 -11.36
N LYS A 362 -26.21 -14.35 -11.75
CA LYS A 362 -26.91 -14.57 -13.02
C LYS A 362 -28.21 -15.33 -12.82
N SER A 363 -29.24 -14.94 -13.56
CA SER A 363 -30.53 -15.64 -13.67
C SER A 363 -30.95 -15.69 -15.15
N GLY A 364 -31.11 -16.90 -15.69
CA GLY A 364 -31.36 -17.10 -17.12
C GLY A 364 -30.27 -16.50 -18.01
N GLU A 365 -30.63 -16.04 -19.22
CA GLU A 365 -29.66 -15.48 -20.17
C GLU A 365 -29.36 -13.99 -19.93
N THR A 366 -30.34 -13.23 -19.47
CA THR A 366 -30.29 -11.75 -19.44
C THR A 366 -30.36 -11.15 -18.03
N GLY A 367 -30.67 -11.96 -17.01
CA GLY A 367 -30.75 -11.49 -15.63
C GLY A 367 -29.36 -11.40 -15.02
N TYR A 368 -28.88 -10.18 -14.81
CA TYR A 368 -27.62 -9.91 -14.13
C TYR A 368 -27.87 -9.05 -12.89
N LEU A 369 -27.20 -9.39 -11.80
CA LEU A 369 -27.18 -8.65 -10.55
C LEU A 369 -25.73 -8.56 -10.08
N THR A 370 -25.33 -7.41 -9.57
CA THR A 370 -24.01 -7.23 -8.97
C THR A 370 -24.21 -6.42 -7.70
N THR A 371 -23.75 -6.93 -6.57
CA THR A 371 -24.05 -6.35 -5.25
C THR A 371 -23.04 -6.80 -4.20
N THR A 372 -22.87 -5.98 -3.16
CA THR A 372 -22.18 -6.30 -1.91
C THR A 372 -23.15 -6.69 -0.79
N ALA A 373 -24.45 -6.51 -1.04
CA ALA A 373 -25.52 -6.93 -0.15
C ALA A 373 -25.76 -8.43 -0.36
N VAL A 374 -24.93 -9.23 0.31
CA VAL A 374 -24.90 -10.68 0.22
C VAL A 374 -24.82 -11.30 1.62
N THR A 375 -25.41 -12.47 1.78
CA THR A 375 -25.03 -13.41 2.83
C THR A 375 -23.95 -14.35 2.30
N VAL A 376 -23.14 -14.86 3.22
CA VAL A 376 -22.05 -15.79 2.89
C VAL A 376 -22.38 -17.17 3.45
N ASP A 377 -22.12 -18.18 2.65
CA ASP A 377 -22.05 -19.55 3.11
C ASP A 377 -20.60 -19.82 3.53
N LEU A 378 -20.43 -20.40 4.71
CA LEU A 378 -19.13 -20.73 5.26
C LEU A 378 -18.89 -22.23 5.15
N GLN A 379 -17.69 -22.61 4.73
CA GLN A 379 -17.21 -23.98 4.79
C GLN A 379 -16.09 -24.10 5.82
N GLU A 380 -16.27 -25.04 6.75
CA GLU A 380 -15.25 -25.36 7.75
C GLU A 380 -14.14 -26.21 7.15
N HIS A 381 -12.90 -25.79 7.38
CA HIS A 381 -11.69 -26.53 7.05
C HIS A 381 -10.81 -26.70 8.29
N PRO A 382 -9.78 -27.59 8.25
CA PRO A 382 -8.81 -27.69 9.34
C PRO A 382 -8.11 -26.35 9.69
N GLY A 383 -8.15 -25.39 8.76
CA GLY A 383 -7.66 -24.02 8.87
C GLY A 383 -8.73 -22.97 9.16
N GLY A 384 -9.91 -23.34 9.67
CA GLY A 384 -10.99 -22.39 9.99
C GLY A 384 -12.06 -22.32 8.90
N ALA A 385 -13.06 -21.46 9.12
CA ALA A 385 -14.13 -21.21 8.17
C ALA A 385 -13.68 -20.25 7.06
N ASP A 386 -13.94 -20.61 5.80
CA ASP A 386 -13.77 -19.73 4.62
C ASP A 386 -15.10 -19.58 3.88
N VAL A 387 -15.22 -18.52 3.08
CA VAL A 387 -16.41 -18.26 2.26
C VAL A 387 -16.47 -19.25 1.10
N SER A 388 -17.50 -20.09 1.09
CA SER A 388 -17.74 -21.13 0.08
C SER A 388 -18.86 -20.78 -0.90
N GLY A 389 -19.69 -19.78 -0.57
CA GLY A 389 -20.82 -19.39 -1.39
C GLY A 389 -21.36 -18.01 -1.04
N TYR A 390 -22.17 -17.47 -1.95
CA TYR A 390 -22.81 -16.18 -1.79
C TYR A 390 -24.28 -16.28 -2.19
N SER A 391 -25.15 -15.64 -1.41
CA SER A 391 -26.56 -15.47 -1.73
C SER A 391 -26.95 -13.99 -1.65
N PRO A 392 -27.83 -13.48 -2.53
CA PRO A 392 -28.27 -12.09 -2.45
C PRO A 392 -29.02 -11.78 -1.14
N ASP A 393 -28.79 -10.60 -0.57
CA ASP A 393 -29.52 -10.01 0.56
C ASP A 393 -29.86 -8.56 0.18
N LEU A 394 -30.85 -8.39 -0.72
CA LEU A 394 -31.14 -7.13 -1.39
C LEU A 394 -32.01 -6.18 -0.55
N ASP A 395 -32.55 -6.66 0.56
CA ASP A 395 -33.20 -5.84 1.58
C ASP A 395 -32.24 -5.50 2.76
N GLY A 396 -31.07 -6.15 2.82
CA GLY A 396 -30.01 -5.87 3.77
C GLY A 396 -30.38 -6.27 5.19
N ASN A 397 -31.24 -7.28 5.37
CA ASN A 397 -31.70 -7.75 6.67
C ASN A 397 -30.75 -8.79 7.31
N GLY A 398 -29.71 -9.21 6.58
CA GLY A 398 -28.73 -10.22 7.01
C GLY A 398 -29.14 -11.67 6.73
N VAL A 399 -30.21 -11.89 5.97
CA VAL A 399 -30.75 -13.20 5.59
C VAL A 399 -30.80 -13.28 4.07
N ALA A 400 -30.49 -14.46 3.52
CA ALA A 400 -30.56 -14.68 2.08
C ALA A 400 -31.98 -14.47 1.55
N ASP A 401 -32.12 -13.67 0.49
CA ASP A 401 -33.36 -13.50 -0.24
C ASP A 401 -33.68 -14.74 -1.07
N ALA A 402 -34.95 -15.13 -1.10
CA ALA A 402 -35.43 -16.11 -2.07
C ALA A 402 -35.31 -15.52 -3.48
N SER A 403 -34.38 -16.04 -4.28
CA SER A 403 -34.09 -15.50 -5.61
C SER A 403 -33.77 -16.61 -6.62
N SER A 404 -33.95 -16.29 -7.91
CA SER A 404 -33.53 -17.15 -9.03
C SER A 404 -32.08 -16.89 -9.47
N TYR A 405 -31.37 -16.03 -8.73
CA TYR A 405 -30.02 -15.60 -9.05
C TYR A 405 -29.01 -16.58 -8.44
N GLY A 406 -28.27 -17.29 -9.29
CA GLY A 406 -27.11 -18.05 -8.87
C GLY A 406 -25.87 -17.16 -8.81
N ALA A 407 -25.00 -17.38 -7.83
CA ALA A 407 -23.69 -16.74 -7.79
C ALA A 407 -22.95 -17.09 -9.09
N LEU A 408 -22.42 -16.07 -9.76
CA LEU A 408 -21.65 -16.24 -10.98
C LEU A 408 -20.16 -16.13 -10.67
N ARG A 409 -19.76 -15.03 -10.02
CA ARG A 409 -18.36 -14.74 -9.74
C ARG A 409 -18.17 -13.60 -8.76
N MET A 410 -17.00 -13.54 -8.14
CA MET A 410 -16.57 -12.35 -7.43
C MET A 410 -15.94 -11.33 -8.39
N GLU A 411 -16.46 -10.11 -8.38
CA GLU A 411 -15.91 -8.98 -9.14
C GLU A 411 -14.67 -8.40 -8.46
N GLY A 412 -14.63 -8.39 -7.12
CA GLY A 412 -13.51 -7.94 -6.30
C GLY A 412 -14.00 -7.21 -5.04
N PRO A 413 -13.08 -6.71 -4.21
CA PRO A 413 -13.44 -5.89 -3.06
C PRO A 413 -13.99 -4.53 -3.50
N LEU A 414 -15.02 -4.05 -2.80
CA LEU A 414 -15.55 -2.69 -2.94
C LEU A 414 -15.47 -1.99 -1.59
N LEU A 415 -15.10 -0.71 -1.60
CA LEU A 415 -15.03 0.08 -0.37
C LEU A 415 -16.42 0.29 0.22
N THR A 416 -16.53 0.08 1.52
CA THR A 416 -17.78 0.25 2.27
C THR A 416 -18.43 1.63 2.05
N PRO A 417 -19.77 1.71 1.94
CA PRO A 417 -20.48 2.99 1.90
C PRO A 417 -20.42 3.77 3.23
N LYS A 418 -19.99 3.14 4.33
CA LYS A 418 -20.00 3.70 5.70
C LYS A 418 -18.73 4.50 6.06
N LEU A 419 -18.06 5.13 5.09
CA LEU A 419 -16.88 5.95 5.35
C LEU A 419 -17.24 7.22 6.15
N PRO A 420 -16.48 7.57 7.21
CA PRO A 420 -16.67 8.83 7.91
C PRO A 420 -16.55 10.04 6.97
N ALA A 421 -17.32 11.11 7.24
CA ALA A 421 -17.48 12.23 6.30
C ALA A 421 -16.15 12.95 5.99
N ASN A 422 -15.29 13.13 6.99
CA ASN A 422 -13.96 13.71 6.80
C ASN A 422 -13.08 12.81 5.91
N ILE A 423 -13.15 11.50 6.08
CA ILE A 423 -12.41 10.52 5.25
C ILE A 423 -12.89 10.59 3.82
N ARG A 424 -14.20 10.57 3.60
CA ARG A 424 -14.79 10.71 2.27
C ARG A 424 -14.34 12.01 1.59
N LYS A 425 -14.27 13.11 2.36
CA LYS A 425 -13.77 14.39 1.88
C LYS A 425 -12.27 14.34 1.53
N ARG A 426 -11.44 13.66 2.34
CA ARG A 426 -9.99 13.49 2.08
C ARG A 426 -9.73 12.63 0.85
N MET A 427 -10.44 11.51 0.73
CA MET A 427 -10.37 10.66 -0.46
C MET A 427 -10.82 11.42 -1.70
N GLY A 428 -11.76 12.36 -1.54
CA GLY A 428 -12.04 13.40 -2.54
C GLY A 428 -12.26 12.83 -3.92
N THR A 429 -11.41 13.21 -4.86
CA THR A 429 -11.46 12.77 -6.25
C THR A 429 -10.87 11.38 -6.49
N LEU A 430 -10.25 10.71 -5.51
CA LEU A 430 -9.67 9.36 -5.63
C LEU A 430 -10.74 8.26 -5.62
N ILE A 431 -11.89 8.54 -5.02
CA ILE A 431 -13.03 7.62 -4.98
C ILE A 431 -14.27 8.26 -5.59
N LYS A 432 -15.16 7.42 -6.11
CA LYS A 432 -16.48 7.84 -6.59
C LYS A 432 -17.55 6.83 -6.18
N PRO A 433 -18.76 7.30 -5.86
CA PRO A 433 -19.85 6.43 -5.45
C PRO A 433 -20.28 5.52 -6.60
N LEU A 434 -20.54 4.26 -6.25
CA LEU A 434 -21.24 3.30 -7.08
C LEU A 434 -22.67 3.22 -6.59
N TYR A 435 -23.61 3.66 -7.41
CA TYR A 435 -25.03 3.70 -7.12
C TYR A 435 -25.73 2.43 -7.54
N ARG A 436 -26.67 2.00 -6.71
CA ARG A 436 -27.55 0.85 -6.94
C ARG A 436 -28.85 1.31 -7.57
N CYS A 437 -29.16 0.79 -8.74
CA CYS A 437 -30.39 1.10 -9.46
C CYS A 437 -31.18 -0.17 -9.74
N ALA A 438 -32.50 -0.07 -9.65
CA ALA A 438 -33.41 -1.16 -9.94
C ALA A 438 -34.61 -0.65 -10.74
N ASN A 439 -35.25 -1.55 -11.49
CA ASN A 439 -36.52 -1.25 -12.16
C ASN A 439 -37.67 -2.08 -11.59
N THR A 440 -38.90 -1.76 -12.01
CA THR A 440 -40.13 -2.45 -11.59
C THR A 440 -40.21 -3.92 -12.03
N HIS A 441 -39.33 -4.36 -12.93
CA HIS A 441 -39.27 -5.72 -13.46
C HIS A 441 -38.20 -6.58 -12.74
N GLY A 442 -37.63 -6.11 -11.63
CA GLY A 442 -36.63 -6.85 -10.86
C GLY A 442 -35.26 -6.93 -11.55
N ARG A 443 -34.94 -5.99 -12.44
CA ARG A 443 -33.60 -5.84 -13.02
C ARG A 443 -32.79 -4.81 -12.27
N TYR A 444 -31.48 -5.03 -12.25
CA TYR A 444 -30.53 -4.21 -11.52
C TYR A 444 -29.45 -3.67 -12.44
N LEU A 445 -28.88 -2.53 -12.09
CA LEU A 445 -27.62 -2.04 -12.64
C LEU A 445 -26.89 -1.25 -11.56
N LEU A 446 -25.57 -1.32 -11.59
CA LEU A 446 -24.73 -0.40 -10.83
C LEU A 446 -24.15 0.65 -11.78
N THR A 447 -24.11 1.90 -11.34
CA THR A 447 -23.60 3.03 -12.13
C THR A 447 -22.89 4.07 -11.26
N ASP A 448 -22.13 4.97 -11.85
CA ASP A 448 -21.51 6.10 -11.17
C ASP A 448 -22.38 7.38 -11.16
N THR A 449 -23.67 7.28 -11.53
CA THR A 449 -24.64 8.38 -11.44
C THR A 449 -25.86 8.06 -10.58
N ALA A 450 -26.28 8.99 -9.73
CA ALA A 450 -27.49 8.85 -8.92
C ALA A 450 -28.80 8.86 -9.76
N THR A 451 -28.69 9.22 -11.05
CA THR A 451 -29.81 9.25 -12.01
C THR A 451 -30.00 7.93 -12.75
N CYS A 452 -29.28 6.87 -12.37
CA CYS A 452 -29.38 5.55 -13.00
C CYS A 452 -29.13 5.59 -14.51
N ASP A 453 -28.17 6.40 -14.96
CA ASP A 453 -27.87 6.64 -16.38
C ASP A 453 -29.05 7.17 -17.23
N GLY A 454 -30.11 7.67 -16.59
CA GLY A 454 -31.36 7.99 -17.30
C GLY A 454 -31.99 6.75 -17.96
N ALA A 455 -31.61 5.55 -17.53
CA ALA A 455 -32.14 4.31 -18.05
C ALA A 455 -33.64 4.22 -17.79
N SER A 456 -34.43 4.06 -18.85
CA SER A 456 -35.90 4.06 -18.75
C SER A 456 -36.40 2.99 -17.77
N GLY A 457 -37.23 3.41 -16.81
CA GLY A 457 -37.81 2.55 -15.79
C GLY A 457 -36.88 2.19 -14.63
N TYR A 458 -35.62 2.64 -14.63
CA TYR A 458 -34.72 2.48 -13.50
C TYR A 458 -34.83 3.66 -12.53
N SER A 459 -34.81 3.34 -11.23
CA SER A 459 -34.72 4.32 -10.15
C SER A 459 -33.68 3.87 -9.13
N LEU A 460 -33.20 4.84 -8.35
CA LEU A 460 -32.22 4.62 -7.30
C LEU A 460 -32.83 3.73 -6.21
N LYS A 461 -32.18 2.61 -5.89
CA LYS A 461 -32.63 1.66 -4.86
C LYS A 461 -31.87 1.89 -3.57
N MET A 462 -32.52 2.55 -2.61
CA MET A 462 -32.00 2.76 -1.26
C MET A 462 -32.27 1.53 -0.40
N VAL A 463 -31.29 1.13 0.40
CA VAL A 463 -31.41 0.05 1.39
C VAL A 463 -30.91 0.58 2.73
N ASN A 464 -31.72 0.44 3.79
CA ASN A 464 -31.35 0.86 5.15
C ASN A 464 -30.78 2.29 5.26
N GLY A 465 -31.27 3.23 4.42
CA GLY A 465 -30.85 4.64 4.43
C GLY A 465 -29.50 4.95 3.78
N ASP A 466 -28.90 4.01 3.06
CA ASP A 466 -27.59 4.11 2.38
C ASP A 466 -27.52 5.12 1.22
N GLN A 467 -28.60 5.89 0.97
CA GLN A 467 -28.72 6.80 -0.16
C GLN A 467 -28.56 6.12 -1.53
N GLY A 468 -28.77 4.80 -1.59
CA GLY A 468 -28.58 3.99 -2.79
C GLY A 468 -27.12 3.81 -3.19
N ILE A 469 -26.17 4.01 -2.27
CA ILE A 469 -24.75 3.80 -2.51
C ILE A 469 -24.40 2.34 -2.17
N GLU A 470 -24.03 1.58 -3.20
CA GLU A 470 -23.51 0.22 -3.07
C GLU A 470 -22.15 0.22 -2.35
N GLY A 471 -21.31 1.18 -2.71
CA GLY A 471 -19.98 1.41 -2.14
C GLY A 471 -19.22 2.45 -2.94
N PHE A 472 -17.91 2.51 -2.76
CA PHE A 472 -17.06 3.44 -3.50
C PHE A 472 -16.06 2.69 -4.38
N LEU A 473 -16.04 3.06 -5.66
CA LEU A 473 -14.99 2.69 -6.61
C LEU A 473 -13.88 3.71 -6.54
N TYR A 474 -12.68 3.33 -6.98
CA TYR A 474 -11.64 4.32 -7.25
C TYR A 474 -11.87 4.93 -8.63
N SER A 475 -11.79 6.25 -8.70
CA SER A 475 -12.18 7.07 -9.85
C SER A 475 -11.14 7.02 -10.98
N ALA A 476 -9.87 6.90 -10.63
CA ALA A 476 -8.73 6.75 -11.52
C ALA A 476 -7.56 6.15 -10.75
N VAL A 477 -6.98 5.08 -11.29
CA VAL A 477 -5.58 4.77 -11.09
C VAL A 477 -4.88 5.35 -12.31
N ASP A 478 -3.79 6.08 -12.10
CA ASP A 478 -2.86 6.60 -13.11
C ASP A 478 -3.02 5.84 -14.44
N SER A 479 -3.50 6.52 -15.49
CA SER A 479 -3.88 5.94 -16.79
C SER A 479 -2.70 5.29 -17.53
N ASP A 480 -1.48 5.45 -16.99
CA ASP A 480 -0.25 4.93 -17.55
C ASP A 480 0.39 3.82 -16.69
N SER A 481 -0.09 3.57 -15.47
CA SER A 481 0.39 2.47 -14.62
C SER A 481 -0.24 1.11 -15.02
N PRO A 482 0.51 0.15 -15.62
CA PRO A 482 -0.06 -1.08 -16.18
C PRO A 482 -0.47 -2.12 -15.11
N GLY A 483 -0.17 -1.87 -13.84
CA GLY A 483 -0.15 -2.93 -12.82
C GLY A 483 -1.47 -3.24 -12.12
N GLN A 484 -2.46 -2.32 -12.09
CA GLN A 484 -3.56 -2.42 -11.11
C GLN A 484 -4.89 -1.85 -11.58
N ARG A 485 -5.36 -2.27 -12.75
CA ARG A 485 -6.69 -1.90 -13.22
C ARG A 485 -7.54 -3.12 -13.44
N ARG A 486 -8.41 -3.43 -12.47
CA ARG A 486 -9.60 -4.25 -12.73
C ARG A 486 -10.80 -3.31 -12.90
N PRO A 487 -10.99 -2.75 -14.11
CA PRO A 487 -12.10 -1.83 -14.36
C PRO A 487 -13.43 -2.57 -14.19
N LEU A 488 -14.28 -2.05 -13.31
CA LEU A 488 -15.68 -2.42 -13.29
C LEU A 488 -16.37 -1.69 -14.44
N LYS A 489 -17.12 -2.40 -15.27
CA LYS A 489 -17.69 -1.83 -16.49
C LYS A 489 -19.20 -1.94 -16.49
N LEU A 490 -19.85 -0.95 -17.09
CA LEU A 490 -21.26 -0.98 -17.41
C LEU A 490 -21.44 -1.57 -18.81
N TRP A 491 -22.37 -2.51 -18.91
CA TRP A 491 -22.73 -3.20 -20.14
C TRP A 491 -24.23 -3.06 -20.40
N LYS A 492 -24.62 -3.01 -21.68
CA LYS A 492 -26.02 -3.06 -22.11
C LYS A 492 -26.22 -4.21 -23.08
N HIS A 493 -27.38 -4.85 -23.05
CA HIS A 493 -27.68 -5.93 -24.00
C HIS A 493 -27.78 -5.37 -25.42
N ALA A 494 -27.26 -6.10 -26.41
CA ALA A 494 -27.17 -5.60 -27.78
C ALA A 494 -28.56 -5.43 -28.45
N GLN A 495 -29.52 -6.30 -28.12
CA GLN A 495 -30.86 -6.32 -28.74
C GLN A 495 -32.02 -5.94 -27.79
N LEU A 496 -31.82 -5.96 -26.47
CA LEU A 496 -32.91 -5.82 -25.51
C LEU A 496 -32.77 -4.49 -24.77
N VAL A 497 -33.75 -3.61 -24.99
CA VAL A 497 -33.79 -2.30 -24.36
C VAL A 497 -34.00 -2.45 -22.84
N GLY A 498 -33.26 -1.67 -22.05
CA GLY A 498 -33.38 -1.68 -20.59
C GLY A 498 -32.87 -2.96 -19.93
N VAL A 499 -31.96 -3.69 -20.58
CA VAL A 499 -31.18 -4.78 -19.98
C VAL A 499 -29.74 -4.31 -19.81
N PHE A 500 -29.28 -4.31 -18.56
CA PHE A 500 -27.92 -3.91 -18.20
C PHE A 500 -27.26 -4.99 -17.36
N ALA A 501 -25.93 -4.94 -17.34
CA ALA A 501 -25.11 -5.73 -16.45
C ALA A 501 -23.92 -4.88 -16.01
N THR A 502 -23.48 -5.08 -14.77
CA THR A 502 -22.24 -4.48 -14.28
C THR A 502 -21.25 -5.61 -14.03
N SER A 503 -20.07 -5.55 -14.64
CA SER A 503 -19.12 -6.67 -14.56
C SER A 503 -17.74 -6.24 -15.02
N THR A 504 -16.69 -6.83 -14.44
CA THR A 504 -15.31 -6.64 -14.90
C THR A 504 -15.01 -7.36 -16.24
N GLN A 505 -15.81 -8.37 -16.60
CA GLN A 505 -15.73 -9.14 -17.85
C GLN A 505 -16.99 -8.94 -18.70
N ALA A 506 -16.83 -9.10 -20.02
CA ALA A 506 -17.93 -8.96 -20.98
C ALA A 506 -18.96 -10.09 -20.80
N PRO A 507 -20.22 -9.77 -20.44
CA PRO A 507 -21.30 -10.74 -20.47
C PRO A 507 -21.69 -11.09 -21.91
N ALA A 508 -22.03 -12.35 -22.18
CA ALA A 508 -22.45 -12.79 -23.51
C ALA A 508 -23.71 -12.05 -23.98
N GLY A 509 -23.69 -11.51 -25.20
CA GLY A 509 -24.81 -10.73 -25.75
C GLY A 509 -24.86 -9.26 -25.33
N PHE A 510 -23.89 -8.80 -24.53
CA PHE A 510 -23.81 -7.41 -24.08
C PHE A 510 -22.69 -6.65 -24.79
N VAL A 511 -22.89 -5.35 -24.96
CA VAL A 511 -21.91 -4.40 -25.49
C VAL A 511 -21.45 -3.45 -24.39
N HIS A 512 -20.16 -3.09 -24.43
CA HIS A 512 -19.55 -2.16 -23.49
C HIS A 512 -20.20 -0.77 -23.61
N VAL A 513 -20.48 -0.15 -22.46
CA VAL A 513 -20.99 1.23 -22.39
C VAL A 513 -19.87 2.17 -21.96
N ARG A 514 -19.33 1.95 -20.76
CA ARG A 514 -18.18 2.68 -20.20
C ARG A 514 -17.59 1.97 -19.00
N ASP A 515 -16.38 2.39 -18.62
CA ASP A 515 -15.76 1.98 -17.37
C ASP A 515 -16.34 2.82 -16.22
N LEU A 516 -16.81 2.13 -15.18
CA LEU A 516 -17.39 2.74 -13.98
C LEU A 516 -16.34 3.09 -12.95
N GLY A 517 -15.08 2.67 -13.08
CA GLY A 517 -14.03 2.86 -12.07
C GLY A 517 -13.26 1.57 -11.82
N PHE A 518 -12.41 1.56 -10.79
CA PHE A 518 -11.49 0.45 -10.52
C PHE A 518 -11.74 -0.18 -9.16
N LEU A 519 -11.69 -1.52 -9.13
CA LEU A 519 -11.63 -2.32 -7.92
C LEU A 519 -10.15 -2.52 -7.53
N PRO A 520 -9.80 -2.61 -6.23
CA PRO A 520 -8.47 -3.03 -5.79
C PRO A 520 -8.06 -4.35 -6.47
N ALA A 521 -6.76 -4.48 -6.76
CA ALA A 521 -6.24 -5.62 -7.49
C ALA A 521 -6.34 -6.90 -6.63
N VAL A 522 -7.37 -7.69 -6.87
CA VAL A 522 -7.37 -9.12 -6.58
C VAL A 522 -6.35 -9.77 -7.50
N GLY A 523 -5.46 -10.60 -6.95
CA GLY A 523 -4.49 -11.39 -7.69
C GLY A 523 -5.01 -11.81 -9.08
N GLN A 524 -4.42 -11.26 -10.15
CA GLN A 524 -4.77 -11.59 -11.52
C GLN A 524 -4.64 -13.10 -11.77
N LEU A 525 -5.78 -13.79 -11.85
CA LEU A 525 -5.96 -14.95 -12.72
C LEU A 525 -7.02 -14.59 -13.78
N PRO A 526 -6.83 -14.99 -15.04
CA PRO A 526 -7.89 -14.96 -16.04
C PRO A 526 -8.94 -16.02 -15.65
N GLY A 527 -10.16 -15.58 -15.40
CA GLY A 527 -11.37 -16.41 -15.43
C GLY A 527 -11.36 -17.69 -14.60
N ARG A 528 -11.93 -17.64 -13.41
CA ARG A 528 -12.68 -18.78 -12.87
C ARG A 528 -14.00 -18.29 -12.33
N ASP A 529 -15.07 -18.92 -12.81
CA ASP A 529 -16.41 -18.85 -12.24
C ASP A 529 -16.36 -19.44 -10.81
N LEU A 530 -17.15 -18.85 -9.91
CA LEU A 530 -17.33 -19.35 -8.53
C LEU A 530 -17.95 -20.75 -8.55
#